data_AF-A0A1G8Z8L1-F1
#
_entry.id   AF-A0A1G8Z8L1-F1
#
_cell.length_a   1.000
_cell.length_b   1.000
_cell.length_c   1.000
_cell.angle_alpha   90.00
_cell.angle_beta   90.00
_cell.angle_gamma   90.00
#
_symmetry.space_group_name_H-M   'P 1'
#
loop_
_entity.id
_entity.type
_entity.pdbx_description
1 polymer ?
#
loop_
_entity_poly.entity_id
_entity_poly.type
_entity_poly.pdbx_seq_one_letter_code
_entity_poly.pdbx_strand_id
1 'polypeptide(L)'
;MISLAVAMSVVLLVVTSFIIGYHLRLTALLPAIGNAKAPTGVAGGPGRAPIIKGTPLIMLTFLIFSSLLLYWHLGRYSDWNRATPQVRVDYLLQAAINQSRLSAEQHPQDPQAQLRLVEDYAAGGKYAEAVNVLESLLAQSGASAGLLGLKAKYLYYRDGRQLTPEVKSLTRTALERDDTEFTARELLASHAYRQGQYDLAIEHWQRLLQGDVGLAQRRAIGNALTRAQAKILTGQP
;
A
#
# COMPACT_ATOMS: atom_id res chain seq x y z
N MET A 1 12.75 -18.87 -26.01
CA MET A 1 12.22 -18.92 -24.63
C MET A 1 12.13 -20.39 -24.24
N ILE A 2 13.04 -20.92 -23.43
CA ILE A 2 12.97 -22.31 -22.96
C ILE A 2 11.88 -22.35 -21.88
N SER A 3 10.83 -23.15 -22.09
CA SER A 3 9.71 -23.26 -21.14
C SER A 3 10.21 -23.74 -19.77
N LEU A 4 9.65 -23.18 -18.70
CA LEU A 4 9.96 -23.52 -17.30
C LEU A 4 9.90 -25.04 -17.04
N ALA A 5 8.99 -25.73 -17.73
CA ALA A 5 8.85 -27.18 -17.69
C ALA A 5 10.09 -27.90 -18.23
N VAL A 6 10.68 -27.41 -19.32
CA VAL A 6 11.88 -28.02 -19.95
C VAL A 6 13.10 -27.85 -19.05
N ALA A 7 13.25 -26.69 -18.41
CA ALA A 7 14.33 -26.47 -17.45
C ALA A 7 14.21 -27.37 -16.21
N MET A 8 13.00 -27.51 -15.65
CA MET A 8 12.75 -28.44 -14.53
C MET A 8 12.97 -29.90 -14.91
N SER A 9 12.52 -30.33 -16.09
CA SER A 9 12.70 -31.71 -16.55
C SER A 9 14.16 -32.08 -16.74
N VAL A 10 15.00 -31.16 -17.24
CA VAL A 10 16.44 -31.41 -17.41
C VAL A 10 17.12 -31.53 -16.04
N VAL A 11 16.79 -30.68 -15.07
CA VAL A 11 17.33 -30.78 -13.71
C VAL A 11 16.91 -32.09 -13.04
N LEU A 12 15.65 -32.50 -13.19
CA LEU A 12 15.15 -33.75 -12.61
C LEU A 12 15.84 -34.99 -13.22
N LEU A 13 16.08 -34.98 -14.54
CA LEU A 13 16.78 -36.05 -15.25
C LEU A 13 18.25 -36.18 -14.82
N VAL A 14 18.95 -35.06 -14.66
CA VAL A 14 20.35 -35.07 -14.22
C VAL A 14 20.48 -35.60 -12.79
N VAL A 15 19.58 -35.17 -11.89
CA VAL A 15 19.57 -35.62 -10.49
C VAL A 15 19.24 -37.11 -10.39
N THR A 16 18.23 -37.59 -11.11
CA THR A 16 17.83 -39.01 -11.09
C THR A 16 18.91 -39.91 -11.71
N SER A 17 19.54 -39.50 -12.81
CA SER A 17 20.63 -40.26 -13.43
C SER A 17 21.84 -40.41 -12.50
N PHE A 18 22.16 -39.38 -11.73
CA PHE A 18 23.25 -39.44 -10.74
C PHE A 18 22.92 -40.29 -9.50
N ILE A 19 21.68 -40.26 -9.02
CA ILE A 19 21.22 -41.12 -7.91
C ILE A 19 21.27 -42.60 -8.32
N ILE A 20 20.84 -42.92 -9.54
CA ILE A 20 20.89 -44.28 -10.09
C ILE A 20 22.35 -44.75 -10.25
N GLY A 21 23.23 -43.90 -10.79
CA GLY A 21 24.67 -44.20 -10.91
C GLY A 21 25.37 -44.42 -9.57
N TYR A 22 24.97 -43.69 -8.53
CA TYR A 22 25.46 -43.88 -7.16
C TYR A 22 25.01 -45.24 -6.58
N HIS A 23 23.73 -45.59 -6.75
CA HIS A 23 23.20 -46.88 -6.28
C HIS A 23 23.83 -48.08 -7.01
N LEU A 24 24.06 -47.99 -8.32
CA LEU A 24 24.72 -49.04 -9.12
C LEU A 24 26.19 -49.25 -8.73
N ARG A 25 26.91 -48.18 -8.36
CA ARG A 25 28.28 -48.32 -7.83
C ARG A 25 28.31 -48.91 -6.41
N LEU A 26 27.29 -48.63 -5.61
CA LEU A 26 27.16 -49.21 -4.27
C LEU A 26 26.86 -50.72 -4.33
N THR A 27 26.02 -51.16 -5.28
CA THR A 27 25.73 -52.58 -5.52
C THR A 27 26.88 -53.33 -6.20
N ALA A 28 27.71 -52.66 -7.01
CA ALA A 28 28.92 -53.25 -7.59
C ALA A 28 30.04 -53.53 -6.56
N LEU A 29 30.00 -52.90 -5.38
CA LEU A 29 30.94 -53.14 -4.27
C LEU A 29 30.49 -54.26 -3.31
N LEU A 30 29.24 -54.73 -3.41
CA LEU A 30 28.69 -55.80 -2.57
C LEU A 30 29.20 -57.24 -2.87
N PRO A 31 29.67 -57.64 -4.08
CA PRO A 31 30.17 -59.01 -4.27
C PRO A 31 31.58 -59.23 -3.71
N ALA A 32 32.30 -58.17 -3.32
CA ALA A 32 33.68 -58.28 -2.84
C ALA A 32 33.83 -58.68 -1.37
N ILE A 33 32.74 -58.74 -0.59
CA ILE A 33 32.75 -59.17 0.83
C ILE A 33 32.24 -60.63 0.96
N GLY A 34 31.82 -61.27 -0.13
CA GLY A 34 31.26 -62.62 -0.12
C GLY A 34 32.27 -63.76 -0.34
N ASN A 35 33.43 -63.52 -0.95
CA ASN A 35 34.32 -64.59 -1.40
C ASN A 35 35.83 -64.22 -1.34
N ALA A 36 36.44 -64.26 -0.16
CA ALA A 36 37.89 -64.42 0.03
C ALA A 36 38.13 -64.77 1.52
N LYS A 37 38.79 -65.85 1.94
CA LYS A 37 39.79 -66.77 1.33
C LYS A 37 39.68 -68.13 2.07
N ALA A 38 40.22 -69.23 1.58
CA ALA A 38 41.65 -69.48 1.79
C ALA A 38 42.27 -70.20 0.58
N PRO A 39 43.34 -69.63 0.02
CA PRO A 39 44.60 -70.33 0.25
C PRO A 39 45.66 -69.49 0.95
N THR A 40 46.61 -70.23 1.51
CA THR A 40 47.85 -69.87 2.21
C THR A 40 48.71 -68.81 1.51
N GLY A 41 49.56 -68.12 2.29
CA GLY A 41 50.78 -67.46 1.79
C GLY A 41 50.82 -65.92 1.77
N VAL A 42 51.65 -65.38 2.69
CA VAL A 42 52.54 -64.19 2.63
C VAL A 42 52.03 -62.75 2.35
N ALA A 43 52.27 -61.90 3.36
CA ALA A 43 52.68 -60.48 3.38
C ALA A 43 51.87 -59.35 2.67
N GLY A 44 51.48 -58.34 3.47
CA GLY A 44 51.19 -56.95 3.02
C GLY A 44 50.02 -56.26 3.74
N GLY A 45 50.27 -55.17 4.48
CA GLY A 45 49.26 -54.32 5.15
C GLY A 45 48.49 -53.35 4.23
N PRO A 46 47.80 -52.33 4.77
CA PRO A 46 46.34 -52.25 4.91
C PRO A 46 45.62 -51.36 3.86
N GLY A 47 44.42 -51.75 3.42
CA GLY A 47 43.61 -50.97 2.46
C GLY A 47 42.29 -50.45 3.05
N ARG A 48 42.29 -49.23 3.62
CA ARG A 48 41.07 -48.49 3.96
C ARG A 48 40.42 -48.00 2.66
N ALA A 49 39.15 -48.36 2.40
CA ALA A 49 38.39 -47.81 1.28
C ALA A 49 38.23 -46.28 1.42
N PRO A 50 38.50 -45.46 0.38
CA PRO A 50 38.40 -44.02 0.49
C PRO A 50 36.93 -43.61 0.39
N ILE A 51 36.35 -43.21 1.53
CA ILE A 51 35.10 -42.45 1.55
C ILE A 51 35.42 -41.08 0.93
N ILE A 52 34.93 -40.83 -0.29
CA ILE A 52 35.14 -39.56 -1.00
C ILE A 52 34.31 -38.48 -0.28
N LYS A 53 34.94 -37.76 0.65
CA LYS A 53 34.35 -36.76 1.57
C LYS A 53 33.81 -35.46 0.92
N GLY A 54 33.56 -35.42 -0.39
CA GLY A 54 33.25 -34.16 -1.10
C GLY A 54 31.92 -34.11 -1.85
N THR A 55 31.32 -35.25 -2.16
CA THR A 55 30.13 -35.35 -3.04
C THR A 55 28.86 -34.65 -2.53
N PRO A 56 28.49 -34.67 -1.23
CA PRO A 56 27.26 -34.01 -0.80
C PRO A 56 27.37 -32.47 -0.82
N LEU A 57 28.58 -31.94 -0.61
CA LEU A 57 28.81 -30.49 -0.60
C LEU A 57 28.67 -29.91 -2.01
N ILE A 58 29.18 -30.61 -3.02
CA ILE A 58 29.07 -30.21 -4.43
C ILE A 58 27.60 -30.21 -4.89
N MET A 59 26.79 -31.19 -4.45
CA MET A 59 25.34 -31.19 -4.73
C MET A 59 24.64 -29.98 -4.12
N LEU A 60 24.95 -29.63 -2.87
CA LEU A 60 24.33 -28.48 -2.20
C LEU A 60 24.70 -27.18 -2.90
N THR A 61 25.98 -27.01 -3.25
CA THR A 61 26.46 -25.83 -3.98
C THR A 61 25.79 -25.71 -5.34
N PHE A 62 25.63 -26.82 -6.07
CA PHE A 62 24.98 -26.80 -7.38
C PHE A 62 23.48 -26.47 -7.29
N LEU A 63 22.78 -26.97 -6.27
CA LEU A 63 21.37 -26.66 -6.02
C LEU A 63 21.17 -25.17 -5.74
N ILE A 64 22.02 -24.59 -4.87
CA ILE A 64 21.97 -23.18 -4.52
C ILE A 64 22.28 -22.31 -5.75
N PHE A 65 23.35 -22.64 -6.50
CA PHE A 65 23.73 -21.90 -7.71
C PHE A 65 22.66 -21.97 -8.79
N SER A 66 22.06 -23.15 -9.01
CA SER A 66 20.98 -23.32 -9.99
C SER A 66 19.74 -22.51 -9.59
N SER A 67 19.44 -22.40 -8.30
CA SER A 67 18.33 -21.57 -7.80
C SER A 67 18.60 -20.08 -8.03
N LEU A 68 19.82 -19.62 -7.75
CA LEU A 68 20.26 -18.24 -8.01
C LEU A 68 20.26 -17.90 -9.51
N LEU A 69 20.68 -18.82 -10.37
CA LEU A 69 20.67 -18.62 -11.83
C LEU A 69 19.25 -18.57 -12.38
N LEU A 70 18.34 -19.41 -11.89
CA LEU A 70 16.92 -19.32 -12.23
C LEU A 70 16.34 -17.97 -11.77
N TYR A 71 16.66 -17.53 -10.55
CA TYR A 71 16.19 -16.24 -10.04
C TYR A 71 16.69 -15.05 -10.87
N TRP A 72 17.94 -15.13 -11.35
CA TRP A 72 18.52 -14.11 -12.21
C TRP A 72 17.91 -14.11 -13.63
N HIS A 73 17.62 -15.28 -14.20
CA HIS A 73 17.10 -15.40 -15.56
C HIS A 73 15.57 -15.21 -15.66
N LEU A 74 14.79 -15.49 -14.60
CA LEU A 74 13.33 -15.28 -14.58
C LEU A 74 12.92 -13.82 -14.34
N GLY A 75 13.87 -12.94 -14.00
CA GLY A 75 13.60 -11.52 -13.86
C GLY A 75 12.97 -11.15 -12.52
N ARG A 76 13.25 -9.92 -12.09
CA ARG A 76 12.96 -9.38 -10.77
C ARG A 76 11.45 -9.32 -10.52
N TYR A 77 10.97 -9.96 -9.45
CA TYR A 77 9.57 -9.93 -8.99
C TYR A 77 9.05 -8.50 -8.65
N SER A 78 9.88 -7.45 -8.77
CA SER A 78 9.51 -6.06 -8.48
C SER A 78 8.50 -5.44 -9.44
N ASP A 79 8.31 -6.03 -10.62
CA ASP A 79 7.54 -5.42 -11.70
C ASP A 79 6.10 -5.96 -11.77
N TRP A 80 5.83 -7.09 -11.12
CA TRP A 80 4.49 -7.69 -11.07
C TRP A 80 3.48 -6.83 -10.30
N ASN A 81 3.96 -5.97 -9.39
CA ASN A 81 3.11 -5.09 -8.57
C ASN A 81 2.91 -3.69 -9.17
N ARG A 82 3.49 -3.38 -10.35
CA ARG A 82 3.52 -2.01 -10.91
C ARG A 82 2.64 -1.78 -12.14
N ALA A 83 2.09 -2.83 -12.77
CA ALA A 83 1.51 -2.70 -14.11
C ALA A 83 -0.04 -2.64 -14.20
N THR A 84 -0.79 -2.78 -13.10
CA THR A 84 -2.27 -2.91 -13.17
C THR A 84 -3.11 -2.16 -12.14
N PRO A 85 -2.63 -1.79 -10.92
CA PRO A 85 -3.48 -1.08 -9.96
C PRO A 85 -3.78 0.37 -10.37
N GLN A 86 -2.78 1.12 -10.83
CA GLN A 86 -2.88 2.57 -11.00
C GLN A 86 -3.79 2.96 -12.18
N VAL A 87 -3.59 2.36 -13.36
CA VAL A 87 -4.39 2.64 -14.56
C VAL A 87 -5.87 2.27 -14.40
N ARG A 88 -6.17 1.18 -13.68
CA ARG A 88 -7.55 0.74 -13.43
C ARG A 88 -8.28 1.70 -12.48
N VAL A 89 -7.60 2.21 -11.46
CA VAL A 89 -8.16 3.19 -10.51
C VAL A 89 -8.45 4.51 -11.23
N ASP A 90 -7.56 4.96 -12.12
CA ASP A 90 -7.77 6.19 -12.90
C ASP A 90 -8.98 6.09 -13.84
N TYR A 91 -9.15 4.97 -14.54
CA TYR A 91 -10.32 4.76 -15.42
C TYR A 91 -11.64 4.79 -14.66
N LEU A 92 -11.72 4.07 -13.53
CA LEU A 92 -12.94 4.01 -12.72
C LEU A 92 -13.30 5.40 -12.15
N LEU A 93 -12.29 6.18 -11.77
CA LEU A 93 -12.48 7.54 -11.27
C LEU A 93 -13.00 8.49 -12.36
N GLN A 94 -12.44 8.42 -13.58
CA GLN A 94 -12.96 9.24 -14.69
C GLN A 94 -14.38 8.81 -15.09
N ALA A 95 -14.69 7.51 -15.02
CA ALA A 95 -16.05 7.03 -15.26
C ALA A 95 -17.03 7.58 -14.22
N ALA A 96 -16.67 7.58 -12.93
CA ALA A 96 -17.48 8.14 -11.86
C ALA A 96 -17.74 9.64 -12.07
N ILE A 97 -16.70 10.43 -12.35
CA ILE A 97 -16.82 11.88 -12.64
C ILE A 97 -17.74 12.13 -13.84
N ASN A 98 -17.60 11.35 -14.92
CA ASN A 98 -18.48 11.51 -16.09
C ASN A 98 -19.94 11.18 -15.75
N GLN A 99 -20.17 10.13 -14.96
CA GLN A 99 -21.51 9.73 -14.54
C GLN A 99 -22.17 10.79 -13.65
N SER A 100 -21.47 11.29 -12.62
CA SER A 100 -22.03 12.33 -11.74
C SER A 100 -22.20 13.65 -12.46
N ARG A 101 -21.33 13.99 -13.42
CA ARG A 101 -21.50 15.18 -14.27
C ARG A 101 -22.78 15.10 -15.09
N LEU A 102 -23.01 13.99 -15.80
CA LEU A 102 -24.26 13.80 -16.55
C LEU A 102 -25.49 13.86 -15.64
N SER A 103 -25.42 13.25 -14.45
CA SER A 103 -26.51 13.32 -13.47
C SER A 103 -26.79 14.75 -13.00
N ALA A 104 -25.75 15.53 -12.74
CA ALA A 104 -25.85 16.93 -12.30
C ALA A 104 -26.34 17.86 -13.42
N GLU A 105 -25.98 17.59 -14.68
CA GLU A 105 -26.49 18.29 -15.86
C GLU A 105 -27.99 18.01 -16.09
N GLN A 106 -28.43 16.77 -15.86
CA GLN A 106 -29.85 16.38 -15.95
C GLN A 106 -30.69 16.92 -14.79
N HIS A 107 -30.10 17.07 -13.60
CA HIS A 107 -30.78 17.52 -12.40
C HIS A 107 -30.07 18.75 -11.79
N PRO A 108 -30.07 19.91 -12.47
CA PRO A 108 -29.30 21.08 -12.06
C PRO A 108 -29.73 21.66 -10.71
N GLN A 109 -31.00 21.45 -10.33
CA GLN A 109 -31.58 21.94 -9.09
C GLN A 109 -31.54 20.92 -7.94
N ASP A 110 -31.07 19.69 -8.17
CA ASP A 110 -30.94 18.69 -7.12
C ASP A 110 -29.60 18.85 -6.38
N PRO A 111 -29.60 19.30 -5.11
CA PRO A 111 -28.37 19.51 -4.37
C PRO A 111 -27.57 18.21 -4.15
N GLN A 112 -28.23 17.05 -4.11
CA GLN A 112 -27.56 15.77 -3.93
C GLN A 112 -26.79 15.36 -5.18
N ALA A 113 -27.37 15.53 -6.37
CA ALA A 113 -26.69 15.30 -7.64
C ALA A 113 -25.45 16.21 -7.78
N GLN A 114 -25.58 17.49 -7.43
CA GLN A 114 -24.47 18.44 -7.45
C GLN A 114 -23.39 18.10 -6.42
N LEU A 115 -23.75 17.75 -5.18
CA LEU A 115 -22.79 17.36 -4.15
C LEU A 115 -22.02 16.09 -4.52
N ARG A 116 -22.68 15.12 -5.17
CA ARG A 116 -21.99 13.94 -5.68
C ARG A 116 -20.93 14.30 -6.73
N LEU A 117 -21.25 15.23 -7.63
CA LEU A 117 -20.27 15.74 -8.59
C LEU A 117 -19.08 16.45 -7.89
N VAL A 118 -19.35 17.23 -6.85
CA VAL A 118 -18.32 17.86 -6.01
C VAL A 118 -17.39 16.82 -5.39
N GLU A 119 -17.95 15.75 -4.82
CA GLU A 119 -17.19 14.66 -4.20
C GLU A 119 -16.31 13.92 -5.22
N ASP A 120 -16.86 13.58 -6.38
CA ASP A 120 -16.12 12.89 -7.44
C ASP A 120 -15.00 13.76 -8.03
N TYR A 121 -15.27 15.06 -8.23
CA TYR A 121 -14.23 16.01 -8.62
C TYR A 121 -13.11 16.10 -7.57
N ALA A 122 -13.48 16.21 -6.28
CA ALA A 122 -12.50 16.24 -5.20
C ALA A 122 -11.67 14.94 -5.11
N ALA A 123 -12.29 13.78 -5.32
CA ALA A 123 -11.60 12.49 -5.38
C ALA A 123 -10.61 12.43 -6.55
N GLY A 124 -10.94 13.06 -7.68
CA GLY A 124 -10.08 13.27 -8.84
C GLY A 124 -9.00 14.33 -8.68
N GLY A 125 -8.90 15.00 -7.53
CA GLY A 125 -8.00 16.14 -7.34
C GLY A 125 -8.41 17.40 -8.12
N LYS A 126 -9.59 17.39 -8.74
CA LYS A 126 -10.18 18.50 -9.51
C LYS A 126 -10.84 19.51 -8.57
N TYR A 127 -10.05 20.09 -7.67
CA TYR A 127 -10.56 20.96 -6.60
C TYR A 127 -11.15 22.27 -7.12
N ALA A 128 -10.64 22.81 -8.23
CA ALA A 128 -11.17 24.03 -8.84
C ALA A 128 -12.60 23.78 -9.39
N GLU A 129 -12.79 22.66 -10.08
CA GLU A 129 -14.09 22.24 -10.62
C GLU A 129 -15.09 21.95 -9.50
N ALA A 130 -14.66 21.30 -8.41
CA ALA A 130 -15.47 21.11 -7.22
C ALA A 130 -15.94 22.45 -6.60
N VAL A 131 -15.05 23.45 -6.54
CA VAL A 131 -15.39 24.80 -6.04
C VAL A 131 -16.42 25.49 -6.95
N ASN A 132 -16.28 25.40 -8.27
CA ASN A 132 -17.23 26.02 -9.20
C ASN A 132 -18.66 25.47 -9.03
N VAL A 133 -18.79 24.16 -8.81
CA VAL A 133 -20.09 23.53 -8.54
C VAL A 133 -20.65 24.00 -7.18
N LEU A 134 -19.80 24.09 -6.16
CA LEU A 134 -20.20 24.61 -4.84
C LEU A 134 -20.65 26.07 -4.87
N GLU A 135 -20.03 26.92 -5.71
CA GLU A 135 -20.49 28.31 -5.89
C GLU A 135 -21.90 28.37 -6.46
N SER A 136 -22.17 27.54 -7.47
CA SER A 136 -23.49 27.42 -8.07
C SER A 136 -24.52 26.93 -7.04
N LEU A 137 -24.14 25.97 -6.18
CA LEU A 137 -24.98 25.47 -5.09
C LEU A 137 -25.26 26.54 -4.03
N LEU A 138 -24.24 27.28 -3.60
CA LEU A 138 -24.38 28.35 -2.61
C LEU A 138 -25.30 29.47 -3.12
N ALA A 139 -25.25 29.78 -4.42
CA ALA A 139 -26.13 30.76 -5.04
C ALA A 139 -27.60 30.30 -5.11
N GLN A 140 -27.85 29.00 -5.28
CA GLN A 140 -29.19 28.43 -5.42
C GLN A 140 -29.85 28.09 -4.07
N SER A 141 -29.13 27.41 -3.18
CA SER A 141 -29.65 26.85 -1.94
C SER A 141 -29.33 27.71 -0.71
N GLY A 142 -28.57 28.78 -0.89
CA GLY A 142 -28.11 29.65 0.19
C GLY A 142 -26.86 29.12 0.90
N ALA A 143 -26.26 30.01 1.70
CA ALA A 143 -24.98 29.79 2.33
C ALA A 143 -25.08 28.97 3.63
N SER A 144 -25.41 27.68 3.54
CA SER A 144 -25.41 26.78 4.69
C SER A 144 -23.99 26.59 5.24
N ALA A 145 -23.87 26.32 6.55
CA ALA A 145 -22.56 26.14 7.20
C ALA A 145 -21.73 25.03 6.52
N GLY A 146 -22.36 23.89 6.22
CA GLY A 146 -21.70 22.76 5.54
C GLY A 146 -21.20 23.09 4.13
N LEU A 147 -21.99 23.81 3.32
CA LEU A 147 -21.54 24.20 1.96
C LEU A 147 -20.37 25.20 2.02
N LEU A 148 -20.39 26.13 2.97
CA LEU A 148 -19.28 27.06 3.21
C LEU A 148 -18.02 26.33 3.68
N GLY A 149 -18.16 25.37 4.60
CA GLY A 149 -17.07 24.52 5.06
C GLY A 149 -16.47 23.68 3.93
N LEU A 150 -17.30 23.08 3.08
CA LEU A 150 -16.85 22.35 1.88
C LEU A 150 -16.14 23.26 0.87
N LYS A 151 -16.66 24.46 0.60
CA LYS A 151 -15.99 25.42 -0.29
C LYS A 151 -14.62 25.80 0.27
N ALA A 152 -14.56 26.12 1.57
CA ALA A 152 -13.30 26.43 2.26
C ALA A 152 -12.29 25.28 2.15
N LYS A 153 -12.72 24.03 2.38
CA LYS A 153 -11.88 22.83 2.27
C LYS A 153 -11.29 22.64 0.87
N TYR A 154 -12.09 22.78 -0.18
CA TYR A 154 -11.58 22.55 -1.53
C TYR A 154 -10.75 23.72 -2.06
N LEU A 155 -11.05 24.96 -1.67
CA LEU A 155 -10.13 26.09 -1.88
C LEU A 155 -8.80 25.87 -1.17
N TYR A 156 -8.83 25.42 0.09
CA TYR A 156 -7.65 25.09 0.86
C TYR A 156 -6.79 24.01 0.16
N TYR A 157 -7.40 22.97 -0.40
CA TYR A 157 -6.66 21.96 -1.15
C TYR A 157 -6.15 22.44 -2.51
N ARG A 158 -6.95 23.20 -3.25
CA ARG A 158 -6.53 23.85 -4.51
C ARG A 158 -5.29 24.72 -4.30
N ASP A 159 -5.27 25.49 -3.21
CA ASP A 159 -4.24 26.48 -2.91
C ASP A 159 -3.07 25.89 -2.10
N GLY A 160 -2.81 24.59 -2.23
CA GLY A 160 -1.65 23.94 -1.62
C GLY A 160 -1.68 23.94 -0.09
N ARG A 161 -2.87 23.83 0.51
CA ARG A 161 -3.11 23.78 1.96
C ARG A 161 -2.70 25.08 2.67
N GLN A 162 -2.93 26.22 2.03
CA GLN A 162 -2.73 27.54 2.62
C GLN A 162 -4.05 28.12 3.15
N LEU A 163 -4.04 28.69 4.37
CA LEU A 163 -5.16 29.48 4.89
C LEU A 163 -5.16 30.87 4.24
N THR A 164 -5.60 30.94 2.99
CA THR A 164 -5.79 32.21 2.28
C THR A 164 -6.84 33.08 2.96
N PRO A 165 -6.89 34.40 2.70
CA PRO A 165 -7.93 35.27 3.25
C PRO A 165 -9.36 34.78 2.94
N GLU A 166 -9.57 34.23 1.74
CA GLU A 166 -10.87 33.66 1.35
C GLU A 166 -11.22 32.43 2.19
N VAL A 167 -10.29 31.47 2.33
CA VAL A 167 -10.52 30.26 3.16
C VAL A 167 -10.84 30.66 4.60
N LYS A 168 -10.07 31.59 5.18
CA LYS A 168 -10.31 32.10 6.55
C LYS A 168 -11.69 32.73 6.69
N SER A 169 -12.11 33.53 5.69
CA SER A 169 -13.42 34.16 5.69
C SER A 169 -14.53 33.12 5.63
N LEU A 170 -14.41 32.12 4.74
CA LEU A 170 -15.41 31.06 4.60
C LEU A 170 -15.51 30.20 5.86
N THR A 171 -14.38 29.78 6.46
CA THR A 171 -14.40 29.01 7.71
C THR A 171 -15.03 29.80 8.84
N ARG A 172 -14.70 31.08 8.98
CA ARG A 172 -15.31 31.95 10.00
C ARG A 172 -16.82 32.05 9.80
N THR A 173 -17.26 32.32 8.57
CA THR A 173 -18.67 32.47 8.22
C THR A 173 -19.46 31.15 8.27
N ALA A 174 -18.81 29.99 8.11
CA ALA A 174 -19.40 28.69 8.43
C ALA A 174 -19.60 28.52 9.94
N LEU A 175 -18.58 28.83 10.74
CA LEU A 175 -18.61 28.68 12.21
C LEU A 175 -19.51 29.70 12.91
N GLU A 176 -19.71 30.88 12.33
CA GLU A 176 -20.72 31.85 12.78
C GLU A 176 -22.16 31.29 12.67
N ARG A 177 -22.40 30.36 11.73
CA ARG A 177 -23.72 29.72 11.53
C ARG A 177 -23.89 28.44 12.33
N ASP A 178 -22.87 27.60 12.29
CA ASP A 178 -22.79 26.38 13.09
C ASP A 178 -21.40 26.32 13.70
N ASP A 179 -21.34 26.69 14.97
CA ASP A 179 -20.11 26.69 15.72
C ASP A 179 -19.57 25.28 15.99
N THR A 180 -20.23 24.22 15.54
CA THR A 180 -19.70 22.84 15.57
C THR A 180 -19.50 22.26 14.18
N GLU A 181 -19.60 23.07 13.11
CA GLU A 181 -19.55 22.59 11.72
C GLU A 181 -18.28 21.78 11.47
N PHE A 182 -18.50 20.53 11.04
CA PHE A 182 -17.46 19.53 11.06
C PHE A 182 -16.27 19.90 10.16
N THR A 183 -16.57 20.32 8.93
CA THR A 183 -15.59 20.51 7.86
C THR A 183 -14.65 21.68 8.16
N ALA A 184 -15.20 22.81 8.58
CA ALA A 184 -14.45 24.02 8.89
C ALA A 184 -13.57 23.81 10.13
N ARG A 185 -14.09 23.19 11.19
CA ARG A 185 -13.28 22.91 12.38
C ARG A 185 -12.18 21.89 12.12
N GLU A 186 -12.48 20.82 11.37
CA GLU A 186 -11.46 19.84 11.01
C GLU A 186 -10.33 20.50 10.21
N LEU A 187 -10.68 21.34 9.24
CA LEU A 187 -9.72 22.07 8.42
C LEU A 187 -8.79 22.93 9.30
N LEU A 188 -9.37 23.75 10.18
CA LEU A 188 -8.61 24.63 11.08
C LEU A 188 -7.74 23.83 12.06
N ALA A 189 -8.27 22.77 12.67
CA ALA A 189 -7.53 21.92 13.58
C ALA A 189 -6.34 21.24 12.88
N SER A 190 -6.59 20.65 11.72
CA SER A 190 -5.58 19.98 10.90
C SER A 190 -4.52 20.95 10.38
N HIS A 191 -4.90 22.21 10.08
CA HIS A 191 -3.94 23.25 9.73
C HIS A 191 -3.09 23.65 10.95
N ALA A 192 -3.70 23.97 12.09
CA ALA A 192 -3.01 24.33 13.32
C ALA A 192 -2.02 23.24 13.74
N TYR A 193 -2.43 21.97 13.71
CA TYR A 193 -1.57 20.83 14.02
C TYR A 193 -0.34 20.76 13.10
N ARG A 194 -0.51 20.99 11.78
CA ARG A 194 0.62 21.01 10.83
C ARG A 194 1.59 22.17 11.06
N GLN A 195 1.12 23.27 11.65
CA GLN A 195 1.93 24.44 11.98
C GLN A 195 2.58 24.35 13.37
N GLY A 196 2.45 23.20 14.07
CA GLY A 196 2.94 23.04 15.44
C GLY A 196 2.09 23.79 16.49
N GLN A 197 0.94 24.34 16.10
CA GLN A 197 0.01 25.05 16.99
C GLN A 197 -0.92 24.04 17.68
N TYR A 198 -0.34 23.16 18.48
CA TYR A 198 -1.04 22.01 19.06
C TYR A 198 -2.19 22.39 19.99
N ASP A 199 -2.03 23.46 20.78
CA ASP A 199 -3.09 23.97 21.66
C ASP A 199 -4.33 24.40 20.86
N LEU A 200 -4.13 25.16 19.77
CA LEU A 200 -5.19 25.60 18.89
C LEU A 200 -5.86 24.42 18.16
N ALA A 201 -5.07 23.41 17.74
CA ALA A 201 -5.61 22.20 17.15
C ALA A 201 -6.53 21.45 18.12
N ILE A 202 -6.10 21.33 19.39
CA ILE A 202 -6.87 20.69 20.46
C ILE A 202 -8.19 21.44 20.69
N GLU A 203 -8.17 22.77 20.75
CA GLU A 203 -9.38 23.59 20.95
C GLU A 203 -10.43 23.31 19.86
N HIS A 204 -10.02 23.33 18.59
CA HIS A 204 -10.94 23.07 17.48
C HIS A 204 -11.51 21.65 17.53
N TRP A 205 -10.69 20.63 17.82
CA TRP A 205 -11.14 19.25 17.95
C TRP A 205 -12.04 19.00 19.17
N GLN A 206 -11.77 19.65 20.30
CA GLN A 206 -12.64 19.57 21.48
C GLN A 206 -14.02 20.16 21.16
N ARG A 207 -14.07 21.26 20.42
CA ARG A 207 -15.34 21.87 20.06
C ARG A 207 -16.12 21.06 19.03
N LEU A 208 -15.44 20.36 18.12
CA LEU A 208 -16.07 19.34 17.25
C LEU A 208 -16.82 18.28 18.05
N LEU A 209 -16.24 17.81 19.17
CA LEU A 209 -16.84 16.76 19.98
C LEU A 209 -18.14 17.18 20.70
N GLN A 210 -18.42 18.49 20.75
CA GLN A 210 -19.65 19.05 21.29
C GLN A 210 -20.82 18.99 20.29
N GLY A 211 -20.51 18.83 19.00
CA GLY A 211 -21.52 18.64 17.95
C GLY A 211 -21.97 17.18 17.79
N ASP A 212 -22.89 16.97 16.86
CA ASP A 212 -23.30 15.63 16.43
C ASP A 212 -22.22 15.01 15.54
N VAL A 213 -21.46 14.09 16.12
CA VAL A 213 -20.33 13.44 15.47
C VAL A 213 -20.44 11.94 15.66
N GLY A 214 -20.48 11.20 14.55
CA GLY A 214 -20.56 9.75 14.52
C GLY A 214 -19.42 9.04 15.28
N LEU A 215 -19.66 7.82 15.73
CA LEU A 215 -18.73 7.06 16.58
C LEU A 215 -17.34 6.86 15.96
N ALA A 216 -17.26 6.70 14.63
CA ALA A 216 -15.99 6.56 13.94
C ALA A 216 -15.19 7.87 13.98
N GLN A 217 -15.82 8.99 13.65
CA GLN A 217 -15.22 10.32 13.69
C GLN A 217 -14.81 10.71 15.12
N ARG A 218 -15.66 10.43 16.12
CA ARG A 218 -15.37 10.68 17.54
C ARG A 218 -14.10 9.97 17.99
N ARG A 219 -13.93 8.69 17.61
CA ARG A 219 -12.69 7.93 17.88
C ARG A 219 -11.48 8.54 17.17
N ALA A 220 -11.62 8.93 15.91
CA ALA A 220 -10.54 9.56 15.15
C ALA A 220 -10.08 10.89 15.80
N ILE A 221 -11.03 11.71 16.25
CA ILE A 221 -10.75 12.97 16.96
C ILE A 221 -10.07 12.69 18.31
N GLY A 222 -10.54 11.71 19.08
CA GLY A 222 -9.89 11.31 20.34
C GLY A 222 -8.42 10.90 20.16
N ASN A 223 -8.14 10.14 19.09
CA ASN A 223 -6.76 9.78 18.73
C ASN A 223 -5.93 11.01 18.32
N ALA A 224 -6.53 11.97 17.61
CA ALA A 224 -5.85 13.21 17.21
C ALA A 224 -5.50 14.09 18.42
N LEU A 225 -6.44 14.23 19.37
CA LEU A 225 -6.23 14.93 20.64
C LEU A 225 -5.08 14.31 21.44
N THR A 226 -5.07 12.98 21.58
CA THR A 226 -4.00 12.26 22.29
C THR A 226 -2.62 12.53 21.66
N ARG A 227 -2.55 12.55 20.32
CA ARG A 227 -1.30 12.84 19.61
C ARG A 227 -0.83 14.29 19.79
N ALA A 228 -1.73 15.25 19.71
CA ALA A 228 -1.38 16.66 19.94
C ALA A 228 -0.93 16.93 21.37
N GLN A 229 -1.58 16.31 22.36
CA GLN A 229 -1.15 16.40 23.77
C GLN A 229 0.25 15.81 23.95
N ALA A 230 0.56 14.66 23.35
CA ALA A 230 1.89 14.09 23.39
C ALA A 230 2.95 15.01 22.74
N LYS A 231 2.59 15.71 21.66
CA LYS A 231 3.48 16.70 21.01
C LYS A 231 3.83 17.88 21.93
N ILE A 232 2.85 18.42 22.66
CA ILE A 232 3.07 19.48 23.65
C ILE A 232 4.04 19.00 24.74
N LEU A 233 3.81 17.81 25.28
CA LEU A 233 4.64 17.25 26.36
C LEU A 233 6.08 16.94 25.92
N THR A 234 6.26 16.55 24.66
CA THR A 234 7.58 16.19 24.11
C THR A 234 8.33 17.39 23.53
N GLY A 235 7.72 18.58 23.52
CA GLY A 235 8.32 19.81 22.97
C GLY A 235 8.66 19.70 21.48
N GLN A 236 8.03 18.76 20.77
CA GLN A 236 8.29 18.59 19.34
C GLN A 236 7.50 19.62 18.54
N PRO A 237 8.11 20.24 17.52
CA PRO A 237 7.38 21.04 16.55
C PRO A 237 6.42 20.18 15.74
#